data_AF-A0A1H1GC73-F1
#
_entry.id   AF-A0A1H1GC73-F1
#
_cell.length_a   1.000
_cell.length_b   1.000
_cell.length_c   1.000
_cell.angle_alpha   90.00
_cell.angle_beta   90.00
_cell.angle_gamma   90.00
#
_symmetry.space_group_name_H-M   'P 1'
#
loop_
_entity.id
_entity.type
_entity.pdbx_description
1 polymer ?
#
loop_
_entity_poly.entity_id
_entity_poly.type
_entity_poly.pdbx_seq_one_letter_code
_entity_poly.pdbx_strand_id
1 'polypeptide(L)'
;MTIDIKAMLHRVVAEVYDENFTVTDAGSSDDSWLHGVHVSSQLNPDHTAIIRASYEWMDAFIPELNVQATVFDYDDVEQEKESELRRLCLVMRAYLQGKARVERRRRLFRPGTAPIVRIEVDGLEWRLGRHHYVVPYP
;
A
#
# COMPACT_ATOMS: atom_id res chain seq x y z
N MET A 1 -24.44 -5.96 4.96
CA MET A 1 -23.93 -5.47 6.25
C MET A 1 -22.94 -4.38 5.90
N THR A 2 -23.09 -3.14 6.38
CA THR A 2 -22.20 -2.06 5.94
C THR A 2 -20.85 -2.21 6.64
N ILE A 3 -19.79 -2.47 5.88
CA ILE A 3 -18.43 -2.57 6.39
C ILE A 3 -17.96 -1.17 6.77
N ASP A 4 -17.50 -0.98 8.01
CA ASP A 4 -16.85 0.26 8.43
C ASP A 4 -15.38 0.25 7.97
N ILE A 5 -15.18 0.69 6.72
CA ILE A 5 -13.86 0.71 6.07
C ILE A 5 -12.84 1.55 6.86
N LYS A 6 -13.30 2.64 7.48
CA LYS A 6 -12.43 3.49 8.30
C LYS A 6 -11.95 2.72 9.53
N ALA A 7 -12.87 2.12 10.28
CA ALA A 7 -12.52 1.34 11.47
C ALA A 7 -11.62 0.15 11.12
N MET A 8 -11.89 -0.53 10.00
CA MET A 8 -11.05 -1.62 9.49
C MET A 8 -9.63 -1.13 9.16
N LEU A 9 -9.49 -0.01 8.45
CA LEU A 9 -8.18 0.58 8.13
C LEU A 9 -7.37 0.89 9.38
N HIS A 10 -7.96 1.59 10.36
CA HIS A 10 -7.26 1.91 11.60
C HIS A 10 -6.89 0.66 12.40
N ARG A 11 -7.76 -0.36 12.44
CA ARG A 11 -7.48 -1.63 13.11
C ARG A 11 -6.27 -2.33 12.51
N VAL A 12 -6.25 -2.51 11.18
CA VAL A 12 -5.15 -3.18 10.48
C VAL A 12 -3.84 -2.39 10.59
N VAL A 13 -3.91 -1.07 10.45
CA VAL A 13 -2.73 -0.20 10.56
C VAL A 13 -2.13 -0.26 11.96
N ALA A 14 -2.95 -0.21 13.02
CA ALA A 14 -2.49 -0.35 14.40
C ALA A 14 -1.90 -1.75 14.69
N GLU A 15 -2.39 -2.80 14.01
CA GLU A 15 -1.85 -4.15 14.14
C GLU A 15 -0.48 -4.30 13.45
N VAL A 16 -0.33 -3.73 12.25
CA VAL A 16 0.85 -3.95 11.40
C VAL A 16 2.01 -3.01 11.75
N TYR A 17 1.72 -1.75 12.11
CA TYR A 17 2.71 -0.71 12.36
C TYR A 17 2.87 -0.46 13.85
N ASP A 18 4.02 -0.87 14.38
CA ASP A 18 4.43 -0.66 15.77
C ASP A 18 4.99 0.76 16.00
N GLU A 19 5.56 0.97 17.19
CA GLU A 19 6.14 2.24 17.63
C GLU A 19 7.31 2.77 16.78
N ASN A 20 7.87 1.96 15.86
CA ASN A 20 8.92 2.41 14.94
C ASN A 20 8.37 3.19 13.73
N PHE A 21 7.05 3.31 13.61
CA PHE A 21 6.39 4.00 12.50
C PHE A 21 5.57 5.16 13.01
N THR A 22 5.53 6.23 12.22
CA THR A 22 4.60 7.34 12.44
C THR A 22 3.44 7.16 11.48
N VAL A 23 2.24 7.07 12.04
CA VAL A 23 0.99 6.97 11.29
C VAL A 23 0.19 8.24 11.50
N THR A 24 -0.21 8.89 10.41
CA THR A 24 -1.08 10.07 10.42
C THR A 24 -2.19 9.87 9.41
N ASP A 25 -3.39 10.36 9.70
CA ASP A 25 -4.47 10.34 8.71
C ASP A 25 -4.02 11.09 7.45
N ALA A 26 -4.11 10.42 6.30
CA ALA A 26 -3.97 11.11 5.03
C ALA A 26 -5.22 11.98 4.89
N GLY A 27 -5.02 13.30 4.81
CA GLY A 27 -6.12 14.26 4.85
C GLY A 27 -7.29 13.87 3.97
N SER A 28 -8.50 14.09 4.49
CA SER A 28 -9.77 13.85 3.80
C SER A 28 -9.68 14.35 2.36
N SER A 29 -9.64 13.44 1.39
CA SER A 29 -10.14 13.79 0.06
C SER A 29 -11.57 14.31 0.20
N ASP A 30 -12.04 15.13 -0.73
CA ASP A 30 -13.46 15.51 -0.83
C ASP A 30 -14.38 14.27 -0.94
N ASP A 31 -13.80 13.11 -1.25
CA ASP A 31 -14.41 11.80 -1.23
C ASP A 31 -14.53 11.22 0.18
N SER A 32 -15.69 11.43 0.81
CA SER A 32 -16.04 10.85 2.13
C SER A 32 -15.98 9.31 2.20
N TRP A 33 -15.95 8.64 1.05
CA TRP A 33 -15.91 7.18 0.90
C TRP A 33 -14.49 6.60 0.84
N LEU A 34 -13.46 7.47 0.78
CA LEU A 34 -12.07 7.08 0.71
C LEU A 34 -11.36 7.45 2.03
N HIS A 35 -10.83 6.44 2.70
CA HIS A 35 -10.08 6.63 3.95
C HIS A 35 -8.62 6.31 3.71
N GLY A 36 -7.72 7.11 4.26
CA GLY A 36 -6.29 6.92 4.04
C GLY A 36 -5.44 7.27 5.25
N VAL A 37 -4.28 6.63 5.31
CA VAL A 37 -3.22 6.93 6.27
C VAL A 37 -1.91 7.15 5.54
N HIS A 38 -1.11 8.08 6.05
CA HIS A 38 0.28 8.25 5.71
C HIS A 38 1.13 7.58 6.78
N VAL A 39 2.09 6.77 6.34
CA VAL A 39 2.99 6.00 7.20
C VAL A 39 4.43 6.34 6.82
N SER A 40 5.24 6.70 7.81
CA SER A 40 6.67 6.88 7.64
C SER A 40 7.45 6.04 8.65
N SER A 41 8.65 5.63 8.25
CA SER A 41 9.57 4.92 9.15
C SER A 41 10.37 5.93 9.98
N GLN A 42 10.47 5.72 11.29
CA GLN A 42 11.36 6.52 12.13
C GLN A 42 12.84 6.20 11.90
N LEU A 43 13.13 4.98 11.43
CA LEU A 43 14.49 4.52 11.12
C LEU A 43 14.95 4.97 9.73
N ASN A 44 14.02 5.12 8.78
CA ASN A 44 14.28 5.57 7.41
C ASN A 44 13.27 6.67 7.03
N PRO A 45 13.52 7.93 7.41
CA PRO A 45 12.57 9.03 7.23
C PRO A 45 12.25 9.31 5.76
N ASP A 46 13.17 8.94 4.86
CA ASP A 46 13.01 9.10 3.41
C ASP A 46 12.04 8.10 2.79
N HIS A 47 11.64 7.06 3.54
CA HIS A 47 10.69 6.06 3.06
C HIS A 47 9.31 6.35 3.63
N THR A 48 8.36 6.61 2.72
CA THR A 48 6.97 6.91 3.07
C THR A 48 6.00 6.06 2.26
N ALA A 49 4.82 5.82 2.83
CA ALA A 49 3.74 5.12 2.16
C ALA A 49 2.42 5.80 2.47
N ILE A 50 1.52 5.84 1.49
CA ILE A 50 0.13 6.23 1.67
C ILE A 50 -0.71 4.99 1.41
N ILE A 51 -1.53 4.60 2.38
CA ILE A 51 -2.43 3.44 2.28
C ILE A 51 -3.83 3.96 2.32
N ARG A 52 -4.65 3.59 1.33
CA ARG A 52 -6.04 4.00 1.26
C ARG A 52 -6.94 2.79 1.09
N ALA A 53 -8.14 2.90 1.64
CA ALA A 53 -9.17 1.90 1.56
C ALA A 53 -10.50 2.57 1.26
N SER A 54 -11.25 1.95 0.37
CA SER A 54 -12.64 2.22 0.07
C SER A 54 -13.43 0.91 0.13
N TYR A 55 -14.71 0.97 -0.19
CA TYR A 55 -15.55 -0.22 -0.28
C TYR A 55 -15.11 -1.17 -1.41
N GLU A 56 -14.72 -0.63 -2.56
CA GLU A 56 -14.49 -1.41 -3.80
C GLU A 56 -13.01 -1.69 -4.07
N TRP A 57 -12.12 -0.93 -3.46
CA TRP A 57 -10.68 -1.06 -3.70
C TRP A 57 -9.86 -0.51 -2.54
N MET A 58 -8.64 -1.03 -2.44
CA MET A 58 -7.60 -0.57 -1.53
C MET A 58 -6.34 -0.28 -2.34
N ASP A 59 -5.54 0.70 -1.94
CA ASP A 59 -4.27 0.94 -2.60
C ASP A 59 -3.18 1.36 -1.63
N ALA A 60 -1.94 1.11 -2.05
CA ALA A 60 -0.75 1.59 -1.39
C ALA A 60 0.13 2.31 -2.41
N PHE A 61 0.51 3.53 -2.07
CA PHE A 61 1.29 4.42 -2.89
C PHE A 61 2.60 4.78 -2.19
N ILE A 62 3.70 4.77 -2.94
CA ILE A 62 5.02 5.19 -2.49
C ILE A 62 5.35 6.52 -3.18
N PRO A 63 5.18 7.67 -2.50
CA PRO A 63 5.28 9.00 -3.11
C PRO A 63 6.62 9.28 -3.78
N GLU A 64 7.72 8.95 -3.11
CA GLU A 64 9.09 9.23 -3.53
C GLU A 64 9.50 8.47 -4.80
N LEU A 65 8.86 7.33 -5.06
CA LEU A 65 9.08 6.53 -6.27
C LEU A 65 7.95 6.69 -7.29
N ASN A 66 6.84 7.33 -6.93
CA ASN A 66 5.64 7.46 -7.74
C ASN A 66 5.17 6.09 -8.30
N VAL A 67 5.07 5.11 -7.41
CA VAL A 67 4.56 3.76 -7.71
C VAL A 67 3.40 3.41 -6.78
N GLN A 68 2.45 2.63 -7.27
CA GLN A 68 1.29 2.18 -6.49
C GLN A 68 0.98 0.71 -6.73
N ALA A 69 0.33 0.09 -5.74
CA ALA A 69 -0.43 -1.15 -5.91
C ALA A 69 -1.88 -0.88 -5.53
N THR A 70 -2.81 -1.33 -6.36
CA THR A 70 -4.25 -1.26 -6.07
C THR A 70 -4.76 -2.69 -6.02
N VAL A 71 -5.61 -3.02 -5.05
CA VAL A 71 -6.32 -4.28 -4.95
C VAL A 71 -7.80 -3.95 -5.13
N PHE A 72 -8.44 -4.57 -6.11
CA PHE A 72 -9.88 -4.45 -6.30
C PHE A 72 -10.56 -5.62 -5.59
N ASP A 73 -11.55 -5.30 -4.79
CA ASP A 73 -12.35 -6.26 -4.05
C ASP A 73 -13.78 -5.75 -4.06
N TYR A 74 -14.63 -6.42 -4.82
CA TYR A 74 -16.06 -6.10 -4.97
C TYR A 74 -16.95 -6.96 -4.07
N ASP A 75 -16.35 -7.85 -3.28
CA ASP A 75 -17.09 -8.76 -2.42
C ASP A 75 -17.45 -8.05 -1.10
N ASP A 76 -18.64 -8.31 -0.57
CA ASP A 76 -19.14 -7.66 0.65
C ASP A 76 -18.68 -8.40 1.94
N VAL A 77 -17.54 -9.09 1.87
CA VAL A 77 -17.00 -9.93 2.95
C VAL A 77 -15.88 -9.18 3.69
N GLU A 78 -16.17 -8.70 4.89
CA GLU A 78 -15.22 -7.91 5.70
C GLU A 78 -13.90 -8.66 5.96
N GLN A 79 -13.95 -9.96 6.24
CA GLN A 79 -12.76 -10.75 6.58
C GLN A 79 -11.77 -10.85 5.41
N GLU A 80 -12.28 -10.97 4.19
CA GLU A 80 -11.47 -11.05 2.97
C GLU A 80 -10.82 -9.70 2.68
N LYS A 81 -11.60 -8.61 2.74
CA LYS A 81 -11.07 -7.25 2.62
C LYS A 81 -10.01 -6.94 3.67
N GLU A 82 -10.25 -7.31 4.92
CA GLU A 82 -9.30 -7.10 6.02
C GLU A 82 -8.01 -7.89 5.79
N SER A 83 -8.10 -9.12 5.29
CA SER A 83 -6.93 -9.94 4.95
C SER A 83 -6.09 -9.31 3.83
N GLU A 84 -6.74 -8.83 2.76
CA GLU A 84 -6.05 -8.14 1.66
C GLU A 84 -5.42 -6.81 2.10
N LEU A 85 -6.13 -6.03 2.92
CA LEU A 85 -5.58 -4.81 3.51
C LEU A 85 -4.34 -5.12 4.37
N ARG A 86 -4.42 -6.15 5.20
CA ARG A 86 -3.31 -6.59 6.05
C ARG A 86 -2.09 -6.99 5.21
N ARG A 87 -2.30 -7.76 4.13
CA ARG A 87 -1.21 -8.11 3.18
C ARG A 87 -0.58 -6.86 2.58
N LEU A 88 -1.39 -5.91 2.12
CA LEU A 88 -0.91 -4.66 1.55
C LEU A 88 -0.09 -3.83 2.57
N CYS A 89 -0.55 -3.75 3.81
CA CYS A 89 0.18 -3.10 4.91
C CYS A 89 1.52 -3.79 5.19
N LEU A 90 1.57 -5.13 5.20
CA LEU A 90 2.82 -5.88 5.42
C LEU A 90 3.85 -5.61 4.31
N VAL A 91 3.41 -5.52 3.06
CA VAL A 91 4.25 -5.16 1.91
C VAL A 91 4.81 -3.74 2.08
N MET A 92 3.98 -2.78 2.47
CA MET A 92 4.44 -1.41 2.73
C MET A 92 5.37 -1.35 3.95
N ARG A 93 5.13 -2.13 5.00
CA ARG A 93 6.04 -2.22 6.14
C ARG A 93 7.42 -2.71 5.71
N ALA A 94 7.49 -3.73 4.86
CA ALA A 94 8.76 -4.22 4.33
C ALA A 94 9.49 -3.16 3.49
N TYR A 95 8.76 -2.38 2.69
CA TYR A 95 9.31 -1.22 1.98
C TYR A 95 9.90 -0.17 2.93
N LEU A 96 9.13 0.25 3.93
CA LEU A 96 9.51 1.25 4.93
C LEU A 96 10.74 0.80 5.76
N GLN A 97 10.92 -0.50 5.93
CA GLN A 97 12.09 -1.11 6.56
C GLN A 97 13.32 -1.23 5.63
N GLY A 98 13.21 -0.81 4.37
CA GLY A 98 14.30 -0.88 3.39
C GLY A 98 14.53 -2.27 2.79
N LYS A 99 13.57 -3.20 2.91
CA LYS A 99 13.67 -4.56 2.37
C LYS A 99 13.33 -4.64 0.87
N ALA A 100 12.87 -3.54 0.29
CA ALA A 100 12.48 -3.47 -1.10
C ALA A 100 13.68 -3.40 -2.05
N ARG A 101 13.55 -4.03 -3.22
CA ARG A 101 14.47 -3.87 -4.36
C ARG A 101 13.86 -2.91 -5.36
N VAL A 102 14.55 -1.81 -5.64
CA VAL A 102 14.11 -0.80 -6.61
C VAL A 102 14.87 -0.99 -7.92
N GLU A 103 14.17 -1.40 -8.96
CA GLU A 103 14.71 -1.53 -10.32
C GLU A 103 14.30 -0.34 -11.19
N ARG A 104 15.19 0.14 -12.06
CA ARG A 104 14.87 1.20 -13.03
C ARG A 104 14.72 0.60 -14.42
N ARG A 105 13.49 0.48 -14.92
CA ARG A 105 13.20 -0.03 -16.27
C ARG A 105 13.15 1.11 -17.28
N ARG A 106 13.76 0.95 -18.45
CA ARG A 106 13.64 1.90 -19.57
C ARG A 106 12.19 1.98 -20.04
N ARG A 107 11.70 3.20 -20.26
CA ARG A 107 10.35 3.42 -20.82
C ARG A 107 10.42 3.22 -22.34
N LEU A 108 9.49 2.44 -22.90
CA LEU A 108 9.47 2.12 -24.34
C LEU A 108 9.01 3.30 -25.22
N PHE A 109 8.19 4.22 -24.68
CA PHE A 109 7.54 5.30 -25.45
C PHE A 109 7.86 6.72 -24.95
N ARG A 110 8.74 6.86 -23.96
CA ARG A 110 9.15 8.17 -23.42
C ARG A 110 10.63 8.14 -23.03
N PRO A 111 11.38 9.24 -23.16
CA PRO A 111 12.72 9.34 -22.56
C PRO A 111 12.68 9.06 -21.05
N GLY A 112 13.69 8.35 -20.55
CA GLY A 112 13.90 8.10 -19.12
C GLY A 112 13.61 6.67 -18.63
N THR A 113 13.73 6.49 -17.32
CA THR A 113 13.44 5.22 -16.63
C THR A 113 12.20 5.34 -15.74
N ALA A 114 11.55 4.22 -15.45
CA ALA A 114 10.48 4.10 -14.46
C ALA A 114 10.95 3.17 -13.34
N PRO A 115 10.76 3.55 -12.07
CA PRO A 115 10.99 2.65 -10.96
C PRO A 115 9.97 1.51 -10.97
N ILE A 116 10.44 0.33 -10.64
CA ILE A 116 9.64 -0.85 -10.28
C ILE A 116 10.13 -1.26 -8.91
N VAL A 117 9.21 -1.39 -7.97
CA VAL A 117 9.51 -1.80 -6.60
C VAL A 117 9.13 -3.26 -6.45
N ARG A 118 10.09 -4.08 -6.04
CA ARG A 118 9.89 -5.50 -5.74
C ARG A 118 10.06 -5.75 -4.26
N ILE A 119 9.09 -6.44 -3.67
CA ILE A 119 9.04 -6.69 -2.23
C ILE A 119 8.61 -8.15 -2.06
N GLU A 120 9.35 -8.91 -1.28
CA GLU A 120 8.99 -10.28 -0.94
C GLU A 120 8.38 -10.30 0.46
N VAL A 121 7.14 -10.75 0.57
CA VAL A 121 6.39 -10.91 1.83
C VAL A 121 5.66 -12.24 1.76
N ASP A 122 5.75 -13.06 2.81
CA ASP A 122 5.07 -14.36 2.90
C ASP A 122 5.36 -15.32 1.72
N GLY A 123 6.59 -15.27 1.19
CA GLY A 123 7.00 -16.09 0.04
C GLY A 123 6.43 -15.63 -1.31
N LEU A 124 5.75 -14.49 -1.33
CA LEU A 124 5.12 -13.90 -2.51
C LEU A 124 5.88 -12.64 -2.94
N GLU A 125 6.25 -12.55 -4.23
CA GLU A 125 6.91 -11.36 -4.79
C GLU A 125 5.85 -10.37 -5.28
N TRP A 126 5.75 -9.24 -4.58
CA TRP A 126 4.95 -8.09 -4.97
C TRP A 126 5.73 -7.19 -5.90
N ARG A 127 5.10 -6.79 -7.01
CA ARG A 127 5.69 -5.87 -7.99
C ARG A 127 4.82 -4.62 -8.13
N LEU A 128 5.33 -3.49 -7.67
CA LEU A 128 4.67 -2.19 -7.72
C LEU A 128 5.28 -1.34 -8.84
N GLY A 129 4.42 -0.62 -9.55
CA GLY A 129 4.81 0.28 -10.64
C GLY A 129 3.81 1.43 -10.79
N ARG A 130 4.04 2.29 -11.77
CA ARG A 130 3.20 3.48 -11.97
C ARG A 130 1.78 3.17 -12.48
N HIS A 131 1.62 2.09 -13.24
CA HIS A 131 0.35 1.68 -13.87
C HIS A 131 0.19 0.15 -13.91
N HIS A 132 0.97 -0.57 -13.09
CA HIS A 132 1.05 -2.02 -13.15
C HIS A 132 1.35 -2.53 -11.75
N TYR A 133 0.46 -3.37 -11.25
CA TYR A 133 0.71 -4.18 -10.07
C TYR A 133 0.43 -5.63 -10.44
N VAL A 134 1.27 -6.54 -9.92
CA VAL A 134 0.96 -7.96 -9.90
C VAL A 134 0.90 -8.32 -8.43
N VAL A 135 -0.32 -8.49 -7.93
CA VAL A 135 -0.54 -9.27 -6.72
C VAL A 135 -0.41 -10.73 -7.18
N PRO A 136 0.51 -11.51 -6.64
CA PRO A 136 0.56 -12.92 -6.96
C PRO A 136 -0.74 -13.57 -6.51
N TYR A 137 -1.44 -14.22 -7.44
CA TYR A 137 -2.52 -15.13 -7.10
C TYR A 137 -1.91 -16.32 -6.33
N PRO A 138 -2.49 -16.74 -5.19
CA PRO A 138 -2.05 -17.93 -4.49
C PRO A 138 -2.17 -19.21 -5.36
#